data_AF-K9T3Z7-F1
#
_entry.id   AF-K9T3Z7-F1
#
_cell.length_a   1.000
_cell.length_b   1.000
_cell.length_c   1.000
_cell.angle_alpha   90.00
_cell.angle_beta   90.00
_cell.angle_gamma   90.00
#
_symmetry.space_group_name_H-M   'P 1'
#
loop_
_entity.id
_entity.type
_entity.pdbx_description
1 polymer ?
#
loop_
_entity_poly.entity_id
_entity_poly.type
_entity_poly.pdbx_seq_one_letter_code
_entity_poly.pdbx_strand_id
1 'polypeptide(L)' 'MVDMTQLTGSYAASWLPWIMIPLVFYILPFPVFALLFLWIEKEGSQEESPREQFQNSVERVNVIEQFGVTEQQG' A
#
# COMPACT_ATOMS: atom_id res chain seq x y z
N MET A 1 15.93 18.51 47.86
CA MET A 1 15.14 17.26 47.81
C MET A 1 14.77 17.05 46.35
N VAL A 2 15.13 15.91 45.76
CA VAL A 2 14.69 15.54 44.40
C VAL A 2 13.23 15.11 44.50
N ASP A 3 12.38 15.66 43.63
CA ASP A 3 10.99 15.24 43.53
C ASP A 3 10.94 13.85 42.86
N MET A 4 10.63 12.83 43.65
CA MET A 4 10.61 11.41 43.22
C MET A 4 9.28 10.99 42.57
N THR A 5 8.31 11.90 42.48
CA THR A 5 6.97 11.59 41.97
C THR A 5 6.82 11.93 40.49
N GLN A 6 7.78 12.66 39.91
CA GLN A 6 7.74 13.18 38.55
C GLN A 6 8.81 12.54 37.67
N LEU A 7 8.49 12.34 36.39
CA LEU A 7 9.46 11.92 35.37
C LEU A 7 10.34 13.12 35.02
N THR A 8 11.44 13.29 35.76
CA THR A 8 12.44 14.33 35.54
C THR A 8 13.78 13.71 35.10
N GLY A 9 14.60 14.50 34.39
CA GLY A 9 15.93 14.08 33.93
C GLY A 9 16.99 15.10 34.32
N SER A 10 18.12 14.66 34.88
CA SER A 10 19.27 15.52 35.22
C SER A 10 20.28 15.68 34.08
N TYR A 11 19.90 15.32 32.85
CA TYR A 11 20.72 15.46 31.64
C TYR A 11 20.31 16.71 30.86
N ALA A 12 21.20 17.19 29.98
CA ALA A 12 20.93 18.36 29.14
C ALA A 12 19.69 18.14 28.26
N ALA A 13 18.83 19.16 28.16
CA ALA A 13 17.56 19.11 27.42
C ALA A 13 16.59 18.00 27.89
N SER A 14 16.38 17.86 29.21
CA SER A 14 15.42 16.91 29.80
C SER A 14 13.95 17.11 29.42
N TRP A 15 13.62 18.22 28.75
CA TRP A 15 12.31 18.44 28.12
C TRP A 15 12.15 17.67 26.78
N LEU A 16 13.25 17.19 26.18
CA LEU A 16 13.24 16.59 24.86
C LEU A 16 12.46 15.26 24.84
N PRO A 17 12.57 14.34 25.80
CA PRO A 17 11.73 13.14 25.80
C PRO A 17 10.25 13.41 26.02
N TRP A 18 9.91 14.52 26.69
CA TRP A 18 8.52 14.91 26.90
C TRP A 18 7.79 15.17 25.58
N ILE A 19 8.49 15.67 24.55
CA ILE A 19 7.94 15.87 23.20
C ILE A 19 8.31 14.73 22.24
N MET A 20 9.54 14.21 22.28
CA MET A 20 10.02 13.18 21.36
C MET A 20 9.30 11.85 21.53
N ILE A 21 8.98 11.45 22.76
CA ILE A 21 8.30 10.17 23.01
C ILE A 21 6.87 10.22 22.44
N PRO A 22 6.02 11.22 22.76
CA PRO A 22 4.72 11.33 22.10
C PRO A 22 4.80 11.48 20.58
N LEU A 23 5.78 12.26 20.09
CA LEU A 23 5.94 12.50 18.67
C LEU A 23 6.25 11.21 17.90
N VAL A 24 7.20 10.40 18.36
CA VAL A 24 7.63 9.19 17.64
C VAL A 24 6.69 8.01 17.87
N PHE A 25 6.11 7.86 19.06
CA PHE A 25 5.29 6.69 19.40
C PHE A 25 3.81 6.84 19.07
N TYR A 26 3.27 8.06 19.00
CA TYR A 26 1.83 8.27 18.80
C TYR A 26 1.49 9.22 17.66
N ILE A 27 2.35 10.20 17.33
CA ILE A 27 2.05 11.16 16.26
C ILE A 27 2.59 10.68 14.91
N LEU A 28 3.87 10.32 14.81
CA LEU A 28 4.51 9.87 13.57
C LEU A 28 4.04 8.52 13.01
N PRO A 29 3.62 7.50 13.79
CA PRO A 29 3.28 6.22 13.19
C PRO A 29 2.03 6.31 12.32
N PHE A 30 1.05 7.17 12.64
CA PHE A 30 -0.16 7.28 11.82
C PHE A 30 0.12 7.84 10.41
N PRO A 31 0.83 8.97 10.22
CA PRO A 31 1.23 9.43 8.89
C PRO A 31 2.14 8.42 8.16
N VAL A 32 3.07 7.77 8.87
CA VAL A 32 3.96 6.77 8.25
C VAL A 32 3.17 5.59 7.71
N PHE A 33 2.24 5.03 8.49
CA PHE A 33 1.38 3.94 8.02
C PHE A 33 0.45 4.38 6.91
N ALA A 34 -0.09 5.60 6.94
CA ALA A 34 -0.91 6.12 5.86
C ALA A 34 -0.13 6.25 4.54
N LEU A 35 1.11 6.75 4.59
CA LEU A 35 1.98 6.84 3.41
C LEU A 35 2.37 5.45 2.88
N LEU A 36 2.73 4.52 3.76
CA LEU A 36 3.02 3.13 3.37
C LEU A 36 1.80 2.44 2.75
N PHE A 37 0.62 2.64 3.33
CA PHE A 37 -0.63 2.09 2.82
C PHE A 37 -0.92 2.58 1.40
N LEU A 38 -0.86 3.89 1.16
CA LEU A 38 -1.05 4.46 -0.17
C LEU A 38 0.00 3.96 -1.17
N TRP A 39 1.23 3.75 -0.73
CA TRP A 39 2.29 3.24 -1.59
C TRP A 39 2.04 1.79 -2.02
N ILE A 40 1.59 0.92 -1.10
CA ILE A 40 1.27 -0.49 -1.40
C ILE A 40 0.07 -0.61 -2.35
N GLU A 41 -1.02 0.09 -2.08
CA GLU A 41 -2.24 0.06 -2.92
C GLU A 41 -1.98 0.61 -4.34
N LYS A 42 -1.03 1.54 -4.48
CA LYS A 42 -0.62 2.08 -5.79
C LYS A 42 -0.03 0.99 -6.70
N GLU A 43 0.72 0.04 -6.16
CA GLU A 43 1.37 -1.02 -6.95
C GLU A 43 0.43 -2.21 -7.19
N GLY A 44 -0.40 -2.59 -6.20
CA GLY A 44 -1.38 -3.67 -6.34
C GLY A 44 -2.48 -3.42 -7.39
N SER A 45 -2.70 -2.16 -7.78
CA SER A 45 -3.68 -1.79 -8.81
C SER A 45 -3.20 -2.02 -10.26
N GLN A 46 -1.92 -2.37 -10.47
CA GLN A 46 -1.35 -2.60 -11.81
C GLN A 46 -1.12 -4.08 -12.14
N GLU A 47 -1.52 -4.99 -11.25
CA GLU A 47 -1.58 -6.41 -11.57
C GLU A 47 -2.93 -6.71 -12.23
N GLU A 48 -3.00 -6.53 -13.54
CA GLU A 48 -4.11 -7.05 -14.35
C GLU A 48 -4.20 -8.55 -14.08
N SER A 49 -5.33 -8.99 -13.52
CA SER A 49 -5.46 -10.37 -13.08
C SER A 49 -5.18 -11.30 -14.27
N PRO A 50 -4.41 -12.40 -14.11
CA PRO A 50 -4.15 -13.35 -15.19
C PRO A 50 -5.45 -13.84 -15.88
N ARG A 51 -6.58 -13.74 -15.17
CA ARG A 51 -7.90 -14.12 -15.65
C ARG A 51 -8.40 -13.22 -16.79
N GLU A 52 -8.18 -11.91 -16.73
CA GLU A 52 -8.62 -10.99 -17.79
C GLU A 52 -7.81 -11.19 -19.08
N GLN A 53 -6.52 -11.48 -18.95
CA GLN A 53 -5.64 -11.76 -20.10
C GLN A 53 -6.01 -13.09 -20.79
N PHE A 54 -6.37 -14.13 -20.02
CA PHE A 54 -6.88 -15.38 -20.56
C PHE A 54 -8.25 -15.22 -21.23
N GLN A 55 -9.16 -14.45 -20.62
CA GLN A 55 -10.51 -14.26 -21.17
C GLN A 55 -10.47 -13.51 -22.50
N ASN A 56 -9.65 -12.46 -22.60
CA ASN A 56 -9.40 -11.75 -23.86
C ASN A 56 -8.78 -12.66 -24.93
N SER A 57 -7.91 -13.61 -24.53
CA SER A 57 -7.30 -14.56 -25.46
C SER A 57 -8.32 -15.59 -25.98
N VAL A 58 -9.22 -16.09 -25.12
CA VAL A 58 -10.30 -17.01 -25.50
C VAL A 58 -11.31 -16.34 -26.43
N GLU A 59 -11.68 -15.09 -26.16
CA GLU A 59 -12.57 -14.31 -27.02
C GLU A 59 -11.98 -14.13 -28.42
N ARG A 60 -10.68 -13.79 -28.51
CA ARG A 60 -9.96 -13.67 -29.78
C ARG A 60 -9.93 -14.98 -30.58
N VAL A 61 -9.73 -16.13 -29.91
CA VAL A 61 -9.76 -17.45 -30.55
C VAL A 61 -11.15 -17.75 -31.11
N ASN A 62 -12.20 -17.54 -30.32
CA ASN A 62 -13.58 -17.80 -30.75
C ASN A 62 -13.99 -16.91 -31.94
N VAL A 63 -13.52 -15.66 -31.97
CA VAL A 63 -13.74 -14.75 -33.10
C VAL A 63 -13.06 -15.27 -34.38
N ILE A 64 -11.81 -15.73 -34.29
CA ILE A 64 -11.07 -16.27 -35.45
C ILE A 64 -11.72 -17.55 -35.99
N GLU A 65 -12.21 -18.43 -35.11
CA GLU A 65 -12.94 -19.63 -35.54
C GLU A 65 -14.25 -19.29 -36.26
N GLN A 66 -14.98 -18.25 -35.82
CA GLN A 66 -16.19 -17.82 -36.53
C GLN A 66 -15.90 -17.21 -37.91
N PHE A 67 -14.84 -16.40 -38.04
CA PHE A 67 -14.43 -15.85 -39.33
C PHE A 67 -13.93 -16.93 -40.30
N GLY A 68 -13.18 -17.92 -39.81
CA GLY A 68 -12.72 -19.05 -40.63
C GLY A 68 -13.84 -19.97 -41.13
N VAL A 69 -14.95 -20.07 -40.40
CA VAL A 69 -16.14 -20.83 -40.82
C VAL A 69 -16.90 -20.10 -41.94
N THR A 70 -16.88 -18.77 -41.98
CA THR A 70 -17.57 -17.99 -43.03
C THR A 70 -16.83 -17.96 -44.38
N GLU A 71 -15.52 -18.22 -44.41
CA GLU A 71 -14.73 -18.25 -45.65
C GLU A 71 -14.81 -19.59 -46.40
N GLN A 72 -15.22 -20.68 -45.73
CA GLN A 72 -15.31 -22.03 -46.32
C GLN A 72 -16.67 -22.34 -47.00
N GLN A 73 -17.59 -21.37 -47.06
CA GLN A 73 -18.91 -21.53 -47.71
C GLN A 73 -19.17 -20.52 -48.85
N GLY A 74 -18.12 -19.90 -49.41
CA GLY A 74 -18.18 -19.04 -50.60
C GLY A 74 -17.71 -19.74 -51.86
#